data_AF-A0A4Y2A786-F1
#
_entry.id   AF-A0A4Y2A786-F1
#
_cell.length_a   1.000
_cell.length_b   1.000
_cell.length_c   1.000
_cell.angle_alpha   90.00
_cell.angle_beta   90.00
_cell.angle_gamma   90.00
#
_symmetry.space_group_name_H-M   'P 1'
#
loop_
_entity.id
_entity.type
_entity.pdbx_description
1 polymer ?
#
loop_
_entity_poly.entity_id
_entity_poly.type
_entity_poly.pdbx_seq_one_letter_code
_entity_poly.pdbx_strand_id
1 'polypeptide(L)'
;MPVSVHKILFHGKDIIYSCILPIAQLLKEAQEARNKQNRKFRELFPRKTSIIDKNKDLINRLLLTSDPFIANLRALPKTKRGKISNEVRELLERMRAPASID
;
A
#
# COMPACT_ATOMS: atom_id res chain seq x y z
N MET A 1 -0.44 -2.95 27.96
CA MET A 1 0.16 -3.26 26.64
C MET A 1 -0.34 -2.23 25.63
N PRO A 2 0.49 -1.74 24.68
CA PRO A 2 0.03 -0.80 23.65
C PRO A 2 -1.13 -1.40 22.86
N VAL A 3 -2.10 -0.56 22.49
CA VAL A 3 -3.32 -0.98 21.78
C VAL A 3 -2.98 -1.68 20.45
N SER A 4 -1.91 -1.26 19.77
CA SER A 4 -1.41 -1.90 18.55
C SER A 4 -0.99 -3.35 18.80
N VAL A 5 -0.18 -3.60 19.82
CA VAL A 5 0.31 -4.94 20.18
C VAL A 5 -0.86 -5.82 20.65
N HIS A 6 -1.81 -5.27 21.40
CA HIS A 6 -3.03 -5.99 21.79
C HIS A 6 -3.84 -6.46 20.59
N LYS A 7 -4.12 -5.56 19.63
CA LYS A 7 -4.86 -5.91 18.42
C LYS A 7 -4.15 -6.97 17.58
N ILE A 8 -2.82 -6.92 17.48
CA ILE A 8 -2.04 -7.90 16.72
C ILE A 8 -2.10 -9.28 17.40
N LEU A 9 -1.84 -9.35 18.71
CA LEU A 9 -1.73 -10.63 19.42
C LEU A 9 -3.08 -11.31 19.67
N PHE A 10 -4.12 -10.53 20.02
CA PHE A 10 -5.43 -11.09 20.41
C PHE A 10 -6.43 -11.12 19.25
N HIS A 11 -6.42 -10.10 18.38
CA HIS A 11 -7.39 -9.98 17.29
C HIS A 11 -6.79 -10.21 15.90
N GLY A 12 -5.48 -10.45 15.79
CA GLY A 12 -4.79 -10.56 14.51
C GLY A 12 -5.34 -11.71 13.65
N LYS A 13 -5.64 -12.86 14.27
CA LYS A 13 -6.23 -14.02 13.59
C LYS A 13 -7.56 -13.66 12.94
N ASP A 14 -8.49 -13.08 13.70
CA ASP A 14 -9.84 -12.73 13.22
C ASP A 14 -9.79 -11.64 12.13
N ILE A 15 -8.86 -10.70 12.27
CA ILE A 15 -8.62 -9.67 11.25
C ILE A 15 -8.11 -10.32 9.95
N ILE A 16 -7.18 -11.28 10.03
CA ILE A 16 -6.68 -12.00 8.84
C ILE A 16 -7.82 -12.74 8.13
N TYR A 17 -8.68 -13.45 8.86
CA TYR A 17 -9.79 -14.20 8.26
C TYR A 17 -10.91 -13.33 7.68
N SER A 18 -11.12 -12.13 8.22
CA SER A 18 -12.13 -11.19 7.69
C SER A 18 -11.65 -10.38 6.49
N CYS A 19 -10.35 -10.35 6.20
CA CYS A 19 -9.80 -9.59 5.08
C CYS A 19 -10.00 -10.33 3.75
N ILE A 20 -10.63 -9.65 2.77
CA ILE A 20 -10.83 -10.17 1.41
C ILE A 20 -9.51 -10.24 0.62
N LEU A 21 -8.59 -9.33 0.91
CA LEU A 21 -7.28 -9.22 0.27
C LEU A 21 -6.16 -9.41 1.29
N PRO A 22 -4.96 -9.82 0.85
CA PRO A 22 -3.79 -9.85 1.73
C PRO A 22 -3.62 -8.52 2.46
N ILE A 23 -3.43 -8.57 3.78
CA ILE A 23 -3.38 -7.37 4.64
C ILE A 23 -2.45 -6.29 4.10
N ALA A 24 -1.30 -6.68 3.54
CA ALA A 24 -0.32 -5.76 2.96
C ALA A 24 -0.92 -4.85 1.86
N GLN A 25 -1.90 -5.32 1.09
CA GLN A 25 -2.57 -4.54 0.05
C GLN A 25 -3.59 -3.54 0.61
N LEU A 26 -4.06 -3.75 1.85
CA LEU A 26 -5.02 -2.89 2.53
C LEU A 26 -4.36 -1.81 3.40
N LEU A 27 -3.02 -1.80 3.47
CA LEU A 27 -2.27 -0.85 4.28
C LEU A 27 -2.28 0.56 3.70
N LYS A 28 -2.21 1.54 4.60
CA LYS A 28 -2.20 2.98 4.27
C LYS A 28 -0.84 3.47 3.70
N GLU A 29 0.22 2.69 3.84
CA GLU A 29 1.58 3.09 3.46
C GLU A 29 1.68 3.55 1.99
N ALA A 30 0.96 2.89 1.07
CA ALA A 30 0.92 3.28 -0.33
C ALA A 30 0.35 4.69 -0.53
N GLN A 31 -0.69 5.05 0.22
CA GLN A 31 -1.30 6.38 0.19
C GLN A 31 -0.40 7.43 0.82
N GLU A 32 0.32 7.10 1.90
CA GLU A 32 1.27 8.02 2.55
C GLU A 32 2.49 8.29 1.66
N ALA A 33 2.99 7.27 0.95
CA ALA A 33 4.00 7.45 -0.08
C ALA A 33 3.50 8.36 -1.21
N ARG A 34 2.22 8.24 -1.62
CA ARG A 34 1.61 9.16 -2.59
C ARG A 34 1.52 10.59 -2.07
N ASN A 35 1.20 10.80 -0.79
CA ASN A 35 1.18 12.14 -0.18
C ASN A 35 2.53 12.86 -0.27
N LYS A 36 3.65 12.12 -0.16
CA LYS A 36 4.99 12.67 -0.40
C LYS A 36 5.16 13.17 -1.82
N GLN A 37 4.63 12.44 -2.81
CA GLN A 37 4.64 12.89 -4.21
C GLN A 37 3.70 14.07 -4.44
N ASN A 38 2.54 14.11 -3.79
CA ASN A 38 1.59 15.22 -3.88
C ASN A 38 2.24 16.56 -3.48
N ARG A 39 3.05 16.56 -2.42
CA ARG A 39 3.82 17.76 -2.00
C ARG A 39 4.77 18.22 -3.10
N LYS A 40 5.56 17.30 -3.67
CA LYS A 40 6.45 17.60 -4.80
C LYS A 40 5.68 18.10 -6.02
N PHE A 41 4.53 17.50 -6.32
CA PHE A 41 3.72 17.90 -7.46
C PHE A 41 3.18 19.32 -7.31
N ARG A 42 2.73 19.69 -6.10
CA ARG A 42 2.24 21.04 -5.78
C ARG A 42 3.31 22.13 -5.93
N GLU A 43 4.57 21.79 -5.75
CA GLU A 43 5.69 22.76 -5.83
C GLU A 43 6.13 23.03 -7.26
N LEU A 44 6.21 21.98 -8.08
CA LEU A 44 6.95 21.98 -9.36
C LEU A 44 6.07 22.09 -10.62
N PHE A 45 4.83 21.61 -10.60
CA PHE A 45 4.04 21.41 -11.83
C PHE A 45 2.89 22.39 -12.08
N PRO A 46 2.10 22.83 -11.07
CA PRO A 46 0.90 23.60 -11.36
C PRO A 46 1.21 25.05 -11.71
N ARG A 47 0.35 25.66 -12.52
CA ARG A 47 0.30 27.12 -12.67
C ARG A 47 -0.05 27.75 -11.33
N LYS A 48 0.74 28.73 -10.90
CA LYS A 48 0.55 29.46 -9.63
C LYS A 48 -0.26 30.75 -9.84
N THR A 49 -1.23 30.71 -10.76
CA THR A 49 -2.10 31.84 -11.13
C THR A 49 -3.29 31.98 -10.19
N SER A 50 -3.98 30.87 -9.93
CA SER A 50 -5.14 30.81 -9.03
C SER A 50 -5.16 29.48 -8.27
N ILE A 51 -5.91 29.43 -7.16
CA ILE A 51 -6.10 28.18 -6.40
C ILE A 51 -6.81 27.13 -7.25
N ILE A 52 -7.78 27.55 -8.07
CA ILE A 52 -8.57 26.67 -8.94
C ILE A 52 -7.66 26.04 -10.00
N ASP A 53 -6.85 26.85 -10.68
CA ASP A 53 -5.90 26.36 -11.69
C ASP A 53 -4.87 25.43 -11.05
N LYS A 54 -4.37 25.79 -9.86
CA LYS A 54 -3.40 24.97 -9.14
C LYS A 54 -3.95 23.60 -8.78
N ASN A 55 -5.19 23.54 -8.30
CA ASN A 55 -5.85 22.29 -7.94
C ASN A 55 -6.19 21.46 -9.18
N LYS A 56 -6.62 22.11 -10.27
CA LYS A 56 -6.88 21.45 -11.56
C LYS A 56 -5.61 20.79 -12.09
N ASP A 57 -4.50 21.52 -12.16
CA ASP A 57 -3.23 21.00 -12.65
C ASP A 57 -2.69 19.88 -11.75
N LEU A 58 -2.84 20.01 -10.42
CA LEU A 58 -2.47 18.96 -9.47
C LEU A 58 -3.28 17.68 -9.69
N ILE A 59 -4.61 17.77 -9.79
CA ILE A 59 -5.48 16.61 -10.01
C ILE A 59 -5.15 15.94 -11.35
N ASN A 60 -4.99 16.71 -12.42
CA ASN A 60 -4.60 16.18 -13.72
C ASN A 60 -3.28 15.39 -13.64
N ARG A 61 -2.29 15.92 -12.91
CA ARG A 61 -1.01 15.23 -12.70
C ARG A 61 -1.18 13.93 -11.93
N LEU A 62 -2.04 13.92 -10.92
CA LEU A 62 -2.33 12.71 -10.15
C LEU A 62 -2.99 11.65 -11.01
N LEU A 63 -4.00 12.02 -11.81
CA LEU A 63 -4.69 11.12 -12.73
C LEU A 63 -3.71 10.49 -13.74
N LEU A 64 -2.84 11.29 -14.35
CA LEU A 64 -1.81 10.79 -15.29
C LEU A 64 -0.80 9.85 -14.62
N THR A 65 -0.53 10.05 -13.34
CA THR A 65 0.41 9.17 -12.61
C THR A 65 -0.22 7.89 -12.11
N SER A 66 -1.54 7.90 -11.86
CA SER A 66 -2.33 6.73 -11.47
C SER A 66 -2.85 5.90 -12.65
N ASP A 67 -2.79 6.42 -13.88
CA ASP A 67 -3.23 5.71 -15.07
C ASP A 67 -2.53 4.34 -15.21
N PRO A 68 -3.28 3.22 -15.22
CA PRO A 68 -2.70 1.88 -15.27
C PRO A 68 -1.90 1.59 -16.54
N PHE A 69 -2.35 2.09 -17.68
CA PHE A 69 -1.71 1.88 -18.97
C PHE A 69 -0.35 2.59 -18.99
N ILE A 70 -0.33 3.87 -18.61
CA ILE A 70 0.91 4.64 -18.52
C ILE A 70 1.82 4.06 -17.42
N ALA A 71 1.28 3.61 -16.29
CA ALA A 71 2.06 3.00 -15.23
C ALA A 71 2.78 1.73 -15.67
N ASN A 72 2.12 0.88 -16.46
CA ASN A 72 2.70 -0.36 -16.98
C ASN A 72 3.83 -0.11 -17.99
N LEU A 73 3.81 1.03 -18.69
CA LEU A 73 4.87 1.43 -19.62
C LEU A 73 6.10 2.04 -18.92
N ARG A 74 6.00 2.41 -17.63
CA ARG A 74 7.11 3.03 -16.89
C ARG A 74 8.09 1.97 -16.39
N ALA A 75 9.37 2.32 -16.38
CA ALA A 75 10.40 1.50 -15.74
C ALA A 75 10.12 1.35 -14.23
N LEU A 76 10.01 0.11 -13.76
CA LEU A 76 9.79 -0.19 -12.36
C LEU A 76 11.11 -0.18 -11.57
N PRO A 77 11.12 0.37 -10.34
CA PRO A 77 12.27 0.27 -9.47
C PRO A 77 12.50 -1.18 -9.05
N LYS A 78 13.77 -1.60 -8.99
CA LYS A 78 14.13 -2.94 -8.50
C LYS A 78 13.75 -3.07 -7.01
N THR A 79 12.94 -4.06 -6.68
CA THR A 79 12.60 -4.39 -5.30
C THR A 79 13.67 -5.30 -4.69
N LYS A 80 14.07 -5.03 -3.44
CA LYS A 80 14.95 -5.90 -2.67
C LYS A 80 14.09 -6.86 -1.84
N ARG A 81 14.32 -8.15 -1.95
CA ARG A 81 13.68 -9.15 -1.08
C ARG A 81 14.56 -9.39 0.14
N GLY A 82 13.97 -9.30 1.34
CA GLY A 82 14.65 -9.62 2.59
C GLY A 82 14.68 -11.14 2.85
N LYS A 83 15.53 -11.57 3.78
CA LYS A 83 15.51 -12.94 4.31
C LYS A 83 14.31 -13.09 5.26
N ILE A 84 13.60 -14.22 5.16
CA ILE A 84 12.47 -14.58 6.02
C ILE A 84 12.98 -15.65 7.00
N SER A 85 12.57 -15.59 8.27
CA SER A 85 12.93 -16.60 9.27
C SER A 85 12.20 -17.92 9.00
N ASN A 86 12.76 -19.02 9.50
CA ASN A 86 12.18 -20.36 9.29
C ASN A 86 10.79 -20.49 9.94
N GLU A 87 10.59 -19.91 11.13
CA GLU A 87 9.29 -19.89 11.83
C GLU A 87 8.18 -19.23 10.99
N VAL A 88 8.49 -18.12 10.32
CA VAL A 88 7.52 -17.41 9.47
C VAL A 88 7.21 -18.25 8.23
N ARG A 89 8.20 -18.92 7.65
CA ARG A 89 7.96 -19.82 6.51
C ARG A 89 7.03 -20.97 6.90
N GLU A 90 7.29 -21.61 8.03
CA GLU A 90 6.46 -22.70 8.54
C GLU A 90 5.02 -22.24 8.79
N LEU A 91 4.83 -21.06 9.39
CA LEU A 91 3.50 -20.49 9.62
C LEU A 91 2.73 -20.23 8.30
N LEU A 92 3.42 -19.70 7.27
CA LEU A 92 2.82 -19.45 5.96
C LEU A 92 2.44 -20.75 5.24
N GLU A 93 3.24 -21.81 5.39
CA GLU A 93 2.94 -23.13 4.83
C GLU A 93 1.72 -23.76 5.52
N ARG A 94 1.64 -23.69 6.86
CA ARG A 94 0.48 -24.16 7.63
C ARG A 94 -0.83 -23.48 7.21
N MET A 95 -0.78 -22.18 6.92
CA MET A 95 -1.95 -21.40 6.47
C MET A 95 -2.36 -21.67 5.01
N ARG A 96 -1.47 -22.27 4.20
CA ARG A 96 -1.73 -22.59 2.79
C ARG A 96 -2.32 -23.99 2.60
N ALA A 97 -2.13 -24.90 3.56
CA ALA A 97 -2.80 -26.20 3.55
C ALA A 97 -4.31 -26.01 3.72
N PRO A 98 -5.16 -26.73 2.95
CA PRO A 98 -6.60 -26.69 3.19
C PRO A 98 -6.86 -27.16 4.62
N ALA A 99 -7.63 -26.37 5.38
CA ALA A 99 -8.08 -26.78 6.69
C ALA A 99 -8.72 -28.17 6.57
N SER A 100 -8.20 -29.16 7.30
CA SER A 100 -8.90 -30.42 7.50
C SER A 100 -10.29 -30.08 8.04
N ILE A 101 -11.31 -30.51 7.31
CA ILE A 101 -12.70 -30.45 7.72
C ILE A 101 -12.83 -31.46 8.85
N ASP A 102 -12.76 -30.98 10.10
CA ASP A 102 -13.21 -31.70 11.30
C ASP A 102 -14.24 -30.82 12.01
#